data_AF-A0A972QI71-F1
#
_entry.id   AF-A0A972QI71-F1
#
_cell.length_a   1.000
_cell.length_b   1.000
_cell.length_c   1.000
_cell.angle_alpha   90.00
_cell.angle_beta   90.00
_cell.angle_gamma   90.00
#
_symmetry.space_group_name_H-M   'P 1'
#
loop_
_entity.id
_entity.type
_entity.pdbx_description
1 polymer ?
#
loop_
_entity_poly.entity_id
_entity_poly.type
_entity_poly.pdbx_seq_one_letter_code
_entity_poly.pdbx_strand_id
1 'polypeptide(L)'
;MIDKKLEDNIKNTKRFLEFWSKFHEMHTELITGSAVLPKRQEDFRSTRTLVNSRFQDLMEFVGINQAERVTKAIPLYEILSIENTSDISDEKIARIEDYWTDSYIYLSFILGRLQKKKKRIERFNKFFFMAKNFFRHVNGRRTE
;
A
#
# COMPACT_ATOMS: atom_id res chain seq x y z
N MET A 1 -4.50 15.39 19.09
CA MET A 1 -5.42 14.47 18.39
C MET A 1 -4.61 13.72 17.35
N ILE A 2 -4.64 12.38 17.34
CA ILE A 2 -4.00 11.62 16.26
C ILE A 2 -4.83 11.84 15.00
N ASP A 3 -4.18 12.11 13.88
CA ASP A 3 -4.84 12.34 12.60
C ASP A 3 -5.53 11.02 12.15
N LYS A 4 -6.84 10.93 12.35
CA LYS A 4 -7.65 9.74 12.00
C LYS A 4 -7.46 9.35 10.54
N LYS A 5 -7.31 10.33 9.65
CA LYS A 5 -7.04 10.10 8.22
C LYS A 5 -5.70 9.39 8.01
N LEU A 6 -4.68 9.74 8.79
CA LEU A 6 -3.38 9.06 8.71
C LEU A 6 -3.44 7.61 9.19
N GLU A 7 -4.22 7.33 10.24
CA GLU A 7 -4.42 5.96 10.73
C GLU A 7 -5.20 5.11 9.72
N ASP A 8 -6.25 5.67 9.14
CA ASP A 8 -7.03 5.03 8.08
C ASP A 8 -6.15 4.76 6.84
N ASN A 9 -5.30 5.71 6.45
CA ASN A 9 -4.35 5.51 5.36
C ASN A 9 -3.39 4.35 5.64
N ILE A 10 -2.79 4.28 6.84
CA ILE A 10 -1.90 3.17 7.23
C ILE A 10 -2.65 1.84 7.18
N LYS A 11 -3.87 1.80 7.71
CA LYS A 11 -4.71 0.59 7.73
C LYS A 11 -5.06 0.13 6.32
N ASN A 12 -5.42 1.06 5.45
CA ASN A 12 -5.78 0.78 4.06
C ASN A 12 -4.57 0.31 3.25
N THR A 13 -3.38 0.91 3.43
CA THR A 13 -2.15 0.43 2.77
C THR A 13 -1.77 -0.98 3.21
N LYS A 14 -1.89 -1.31 4.51
CA LYS A 14 -1.63 -2.68 5.00
C LYS A 14 -2.59 -3.70 4.41
N ARG A 15 -3.89 -3.40 4.41
CA ARG A 15 -4.90 -4.25 3.78
C ARG A 15 -4.64 -4.45 2.30
N PHE A 16 -4.24 -3.39 1.60
CA PHE A 16 -3.89 -3.50 0.19
C PHE A 16 -2.70 -4.43 -0.03
N LEU A 17 -1.64 -4.33 0.78
CA LEU A 17 -0.50 -5.26 0.72
C LEU A 17 -0.92 -6.72 0.93
N GLU A 18 -1.81 -7.00 1.89
CA GLU A 18 -2.35 -8.35 2.11
C GLU A 18 -3.15 -8.85 0.90
N PHE A 19 -3.96 -7.99 0.28
CA PHE A 19 -4.68 -8.32 -0.95
C PHE A 19 -3.74 -8.55 -2.13
N TRP A 20 -2.69 -7.74 -2.23
CA TRP A 20 -1.66 -7.85 -3.25
C TRP A 20 -0.94 -9.20 -3.15
N SER A 21 -0.60 -9.66 -1.93
CA SER A 21 -0.04 -10.99 -1.70
C SER A 21 -0.93 -12.14 -2.12
N LYS A 22 -2.21 -12.08 -1.77
CA LYS A 22 -3.16 -13.11 -2.23
C LYS A 22 -3.30 -13.13 -3.76
N PHE A 23 -3.25 -11.96 -4.39
CA PHE A 23 -3.31 -11.87 -5.85
C PHE A 23 -2.06 -12.46 -6.50
N HIS A 24 -0.88 -12.31 -5.89
CA HIS A 24 0.37 -12.95 -6.33
C HIS A 24 0.33 -14.46 -6.19
N GLU A 25 -0.20 -14.96 -5.08
CA GLU A 25 -0.39 -16.40 -4.86
C GLU A 25 -1.29 -17.00 -5.96
N MET A 26 -2.42 -16.34 -6.26
CA MET A 26 -3.31 -16.76 -7.35
C MET A 26 -2.60 -16.75 -8.72
N HIS A 27 -1.77 -15.75 -8.99
CA HIS A 27 -0.98 -15.66 -10.22
C HIS A 27 0.00 -16.83 -10.34
N THR A 28 0.76 -17.08 -9.28
CA THR A 28 1.73 -18.18 -9.21
C THR A 28 1.05 -19.54 -9.39
N GLU A 29 -0.10 -19.75 -8.73
CA GLU A 29 -0.90 -20.97 -8.89
C GLU A 29 -1.39 -21.17 -10.33
N LEU A 30 -1.79 -20.09 -11.02
CA LEU A 30 -2.26 -20.17 -12.40
C LEU A 30 -1.15 -20.47 -13.40
N ILE A 31 0.08 -20.05 -13.12
CA ILE A 31 1.24 -20.31 -13.98
C ILE A 31 1.79 -21.72 -13.73
N THR A 32 1.84 -22.16 -12.47
CA THR A 32 2.43 -23.46 -12.08
C THR A 32 1.44 -24.63 -12.18
N GLY A 33 0.14 -24.36 -12.08
CA GLY A 33 -0.92 -25.35 -12.19
C GLY A 33 -1.14 -25.80 -13.63
N SER A 34 -0.71 -27.01 -13.95
CA SER A 34 -1.09 -27.66 -15.21
C SER A 34 -2.60 -27.91 -15.24
N ALA A 35 -3.28 -27.46 -16.30
CA ALA A 35 -4.74 -27.49 -16.50
C ALA A 35 -5.54 -26.45 -15.68
N VAL A 36 -5.54 -25.21 -16.18
CA VAL A 36 -6.38 -24.11 -15.68
C VAL A 36 -7.86 -24.43 -15.90
N LEU A 37 -8.57 -24.74 -14.82
CA LEU A 37 -10.04 -24.73 -14.81
C LEU A 37 -10.51 -23.31 -15.18
N PRO A 38 -11.41 -23.12 -16.18
CA PRO A 38 -11.93 -21.81 -16.59
C PRO A 38 -12.40 -20.93 -15.43
N LYS A 39 -12.92 -21.56 -14.37
CA LYS A 39 -13.34 -20.93 -13.12
C LYS A 39 -12.21 -20.16 -12.40
N ARG A 40 -11.00 -20.73 -12.29
CA ARG A 40 -9.87 -20.07 -11.60
C ARG A 40 -9.40 -18.83 -12.35
N GLN A 41 -9.54 -18.84 -13.68
CA GLN A 41 -9.17 -17.70 -14.51
C GLN A 41 -10.20 -16.56 -14.41
N GLU A 42 -11.48 -16.90 -14.30
CA GLU A 42 -12.54 -15.93 -14.00
C GLU A 42 -12.36 -15.30 -12.60
N ASP A 43 -12.01 -16.11 -11.60
CA ASP A 43 -11.69 -15.65 -10.24
C ASP A 43 -10.49 -14.69 -10.25
N PHE A 44 -9.45 -14.99 -11.03
CA PHE A 44 -8.29 -14.11 -11.21
C PHE A 44 -8.65 -12.78 -11.87
N ARG A 45 -9.44 -12.80 -12.96
CA ARG A 45 -9.91 -11.57 -13.62
C ARG A 45 -10.75 -10.71 -12.68
N SER A 46 -11.64 -11.32 -11.92
CA SER A 46 -12.49 -10.64 -10.94
C SER A 46 -11.65 -10.01 -9.83
N THR A 47 -10.68 -10.76 -9.31
CA THR A 47 -9.75 -10.28 -8.28
C THR A 47 -8.87 -9.15 -8.79
N ARG A 48 -8.36 -9.24 -10.02
CA ARG A 48 -7.60 -8.18 -10.69
C ARG A 48 -8.37 -6.87 -10.76
N THR A 49 -9.65 -6.91 -11.16
CA THR A 49 -10.51 -5.72 -11.21
C THR A 49 -10.66 -5.09 -9.83
N LEU A 50 -10.88 -5.92 -8.81
CA LEU A 50 -10.97 -5.46 -7.42
C LEU A 50 -9.64 -4.83 -6.94
N VAL A 51 -8.51 -5.48 -7.21
CA VAL A 51 -7.17 -4.98 -6.85
C VAL A 51 -6.89 -3.65 -7.55
N ASN A 52 -7.23 -3.52 -8.84
CA ASN A 52 -7.06 -2.27 -9.56
C ASN A 52 -7.88 -1.13 -8.93
N SER A 53 -9.15 -1.37 -8.61
CA SER A 53 -9.99 -0.39 -7.90
C SER A 53 -9.36 0.02 -6.55
N ARG A 54 -8.92 -0.96 -5.75
CA ARG A 54 -8.29 -0.70 -4.44
C ARG A 54 -6.96 0.05 -4.57
N PHE A 55 -6.23 -0.18 -5.66
CA PHE A 55 -5.00 0.55 -5.93
C PHE A 55 -5.28 2.02 -6.25
N GLN A 56 -6.28 2.31 -7.08
CA GLN A 56 -6.68 3.69 -7.38
C GLN A 56 -7.09 4.45 -6.11
N ASP A 57 -7.91 3.81 -5.27
CA ASP A 57 -8.30 4.33 -3.95
C ASP A 57 -7.06 4.66 -3.11
N LEU A 58 -6.12 3.71 -2.98
CA LEU A 58 -4.89 3.90 -2.22
C LEU A 58 -4.08 5.11 -2.71
N MET A 59 -3.93 5.25 -4.03
CA MET A 59 -3.15 6.33 -4.61
C MET A 59 -3.82 7.68 -4.41
N GLU A 60 -5.15 7.75 -4.37
CA GLU A 60 -5.89 8.96 -4.04
C GLU A 60 -5.72 9.34 -2.57
N PHE A 61 -5.86 8.36 -1.67
CA PHE A 61 -5.76 8.59 -0.23
C PHE A 61 -4.37 9.01 0.24
N VAL A 62 -3.31 8.44 -0.35
CA VAL A 62 -1.93 8.75 0.01
C VAL A 62 -1.50 10.11 -0.56
N GLY A 63 -2.25 10.66 -1.52
CA GLY A 63 -1.95 11.95 -2.15
C GLY A 63 -0.66 11.89 -2.98
N ILE A 64 -0.41 10.74 -3.62
CA ILE A 64 0.75 10.58 -4.50
C ILE A 64 0.50 11.39 -5.76
N ASN A 65 1.45 12.27 -6.08
CA ASN A 65 1.33 13.14 -7.24
C ASN A 65 1.34 12.32 -8.55
N GLN A 66 0.80 12.91 -9.62
CA GLN A 66 0.62 12.21 -10.89
C GLN A 66 1.96 11.74 -11.51
N ALA A 67 3.05 12.46 -11.27
CA ALA A 67 4.38 12.07 -11.72
C ALA A 67 4.92 10.80 -11.02
N GLU A 68 4.73 10.68 -9.70
CA GLU A 68 5.08 9.46 -8.95
C GLU A 68 4.16 8.28 -9.34
N ARG A 69 2.87 8.53 -9.64
CA ARG A 69 1.96 7.51 -10.21
C ARG A 69 2.49 6.97 -11.53
N VAL A 70 2.94 7.83 -12.44
CA VAL A 70 3.33 7.43 -13.79
C VAL A 70 4.65 6.65 -13.81
N THR A 71 5.56 6.91 -12.87
CA THR A 71 6.90 6.30 -12.89
C THR A 71 7.06 5.14 -11.93
N LYS A 72 6.57 5.26 -10.69
CA LYS A 72 6.82 4.26 -9.63
C LYS A 72 5.74 3.18 -9.54
N ALA A 73 4.58 3.41 -10.15
CA ALA A 73 3.51 2.41 -10.20
C ALA A 73 3.45 1.63 -11.52
N ILE A 74 4.39 1.85 -12.46
CA ILE A 74 4.50 1.07 -13.71
C ILE A 74 4.44 -0.44 -13.44
N PRO A 75 5.21 -0.99 -12.47
CA PRO A 75 5.16 -2.43 -12.18
C PRO A 75 3.75 -2.93 -11.84
N LEU A 76 2.98 -2.16 -11.07
CA LEU A 76 1.60 -2.54 -10.74
C LEU A 76 0.68 -2.50 -11.97
N TYR A 77 0.80 -1.48 -12.81
CA TYR A 77 -0.04 -1.37 -14.01
C TYR A 77 0.24 -2.49 -15.00
N GLU A 78 1.50 -2.87 -15.18
CA GLU A 78 1.90 -3.99 -16.04
C GLU A 78 1.28 -5.30 -15.54
N ILE A 79 1.34 -5.59 -14.24
CA ILE A 79 0.71 -6.78 -13.65
C ILE A 79 -0.81 -6.73 -13.81
N LEU A 80 -1.43 -5.58 -13.55
CA LEU A 80 -2.89 -5.41 -13.65
C LEU A 80 -3.40 -5.43 -15.11
N SER A 81 -2.51 -5.34 -16.10
CA SER A 81 -2.84 -5.45 -17.52
C SER A 81 -2.98 -6.90 -18.01
N ILE A 82 -2.53 -7.89 -17.21
CA ILE A 82 -2.55 -9.30 -17.61
C ILE A 82 -3.99 -9.81 -17.71
N GLU A 83 -4.45 -10.14 -18.93
CA GLU A 83 -5.81 -10.64 -19.19
C GLU A 83 -5.91 -12.17 -19.22
N ASN A 84 -4.85 -12.83 -19.70
CA ASN A 84 -4.76 -14.27 -19.84
C ASN A 84 -3.36 -14.73 -19.42
N THR A 85 -3.31 -15.70 -18.50
CA THR A 85 -2.07 -16.28 -17.99
C THR A 85 -1.61 -17.50 -18.81
N SER A 86 -2.46 -18.04 -19.71
CA SER A 86 -2.13 -19.24 -20.49
C SER A 86 -1.13 -19.01 -21.62
N ASP A 87 -1.01 -17.77 -22.11
CA ASP A 87 -0.25 -17.44 -23.31
C ASP A 87 0.95 -16.52 -23.01
N ILE A 88 1.43 -16.54 -21.77
CA ILE A 88 2.57 -15.72 -21.33
C ILE A 88 3.85 -16.52 -21.53
N SER A 89 4.86 -15.95 -22.21
CA SER A 89 6.17 -16.59 -22.34
C SER A 89 6.92 -16.60 -21.01
N ASP A 90 7.85 -17.55 -20.84
CA ASP A 90 8.67 -17.67 -19.62
C ASP A 90 9.44 -16.37 -19.31
N GLU A 91 9.94 -15.66 -20.32
CA GLU A 91 10.63 -14.39 -20.12
C GLU A 91 9.68 -13.30 -19.60
N LYS A 92 8.43 -13.31 -20.06
CA LYS A 92 7.42 -12.37 -19.60
C LYS A 92 6.95 -12.72 -18.19
N ILE A 93 6.85 -14.01 -17.85
CA ILE A 93 6.58 -14.48 -16.48
C ILE A 93 7.68 -13.98 -15.54
N ALA A 94 8.96 -14.20 -15.87
CA ALA A 94 10.09 -13.74 -15.07
C ALA A 94 10.05 -12.21 -14.84
N ARG A 95 9.76 -11.43 -15.90
CA ARG A 95 9.59 -9.98 -15.78
C ARG A 95 8.41 -9.58 -14.89
N ILE A 96 7.30 -10.31 -14.96
CA ILE A 96 6.14 -10.06 -14.10
C ILE A 96 6.50 -10.31 -12.63
N GLU A 97 7.30 -11.33 -12.34
CA GLU A 97 7.80 -11.59 -10.98
C GLU A 97 8.75 -10.49 -10.47
N ASP A 98 9.61 -9.95 -11.34
CA ASP A 98 10.40 -8.75 -11.00
C ASP A 98 9.48 -7.56 -10.68
N TYR A 99 8.44 -7.34 -11.48
CA TYR A 99 7.45 -6.29 -11.23
C TYR A 99 6.66 -6.51 -9.94
N TRP A 100 6.39 -7.75 -9.57
CA TRP A 100 5.80 -8.08 -8.27
C TRP A 100 6.72 -7.61 -7.15
N THR A 101 8.00 -7.96 -7.23
CA THR A 101 9.01 -7.53 -6.24
C THR A 101 9.11 -6.02 -6.15
N ASP A 102 9.22 -5.32 -7.28
CA ASP A 102 9.30 -3.86 -7.33
C ASP A 102 8.05 -3.18 -6.74
N SER A 103 6.87 -3.70 -7.06
CA SER A 103 5.61 -3.19 -6.52
C SER A 103 5.53 -3.35 -5.00
N TYR A 104 5.99 -4.47 -4.44
CA TYR A 104 6.06 -4.66 -2.99
C TYR A 104 7.00 -3.68 -2.32
N ILE A 105 8.18 -3.45 -2.90
CA ILE A 105 9.15 -2.46 -2.39
C ILE A 105 8.50 -1.08 -2.35
N TYR A 106 7.82 -0.69 -3.42
CA TYR A 106 7.15 0.59 -3.53
C TYR A 106 6.01 0.76 -2.50
N LEU A 107 5.12 -0.23 -2.38
CA LEU A 107 4.02 -0.21 -1.43
C LEU A 107 4.51 -0.21 0.04
N SER A 108 5.57 -0.97 0.32
CA SER A 108 6.23 -1.01 1.62
C SER A 108 6.87 0.34 1.96
N PHE A 109 7.48 1.00 0.97
CA PHE A 109 8.01 2.35 1.13
C PHE A 109 6.91 3.37 1.46
N ILE A 110 5.75 3.30 0.78
CA ILE A 110 4.57 4.13 1.10
C ILE A 110 4.15 3.91 2.55
N LEU A 111 3.97 2.66 2.95
CA LEU A 111 3.59 2.31 4.32
C LEU A 111 4.59 2.86 5.34
N GLY A 112 5.89 2.72 5.06
CA GLY A 112 6.97 3.25 5.89
C GLY A 112 6.91 4.77 6.04
N ARG A 113 6.63 5.51 4.96
CA ARG A 113 6.43 6.98 5.00
C ARG A 113 5.26 7.36 5.90
N LEU A 114 4.13 6.68 5.77
CA LEU A 114 2.93 6.95 6.59
C LEU A 114 3.21 6.67 8.08
N GLN A 115 3.86 5.56 8.39
CA GLN A 115 4.24 5.21 9.78
C GLN A 115 5.24 6.22 10.38
N LYS A 116 6.24 6.66 9.60
CA LYS A 116 7.17 7.72 10.04
C LYS A 116 6.44 9.03 10.33
N LYS A 117 5.46 9.40 9.47
CA LYS A 117 4.61 10.58 9.69
C LYS A 117 3.81 10.44 11.00
N LYS A 118 3.22 9.27 11.28
CA LYS A 118 2.48 9.02 12.53
C LYS A 118 3.38 9.18 13.75
N LYS A 119 4.55 8.52 13.77
CA LYS A 119 5.54 8.64 14.85
C LYS A 119 6.03 10.07 15.08
N ARG A 120 6.10 10.90 14.03
CA ARG A 120 6.48 12.31 14.15
C ARG A 120 5.39 13.11 14.86
N ILE A 121 4.13 12.95 14.45
CA ILE A 121 2.97 13.63 15.07
C ILE A 121 2.82 13.23 16.55
N GLU A 122 2.97 11.95 16.87
CA GLU A 122 2.92 11.48 18.25
C GLU A 122 4.00 12.11 19.14
N ARG A 123 5.23 12.24 18.62
CA ARG A 123 6.33 12.92 19.33
C ARG A 123 6.04 14.40 19.57
N PHE A 124 5.55 15.11 18.54
CA PHE A 124 5.15 16.52 18.68
C PHE A 124 4.04 16.71 19.72
N ASN A 125 3.02 15.86 19.71
CA ASN A 125 1.92 15.91 20.68
C ASN A 125 2.42 15.71 22.12
N LYS A 126 3.32 14.74 22.34
CA LYS A 126 3.94 14.50 23.66
C LYS A 126 4.76 15.71 24.13
N PHE A 127 5.57 16.28 23.25
CA PHE A 127 6.37 17.47 23.55
C PHE A 127 5.49 18.68 23.91
N PHE A 128 4.46 18.95 23.12
CA PHE A 128 3.52 20.05 23.37
C PHE A 128 2.78 19.88 24.70
N PHE A 129 2.35 18.66 25.03
CA PHE A 129 1.69 18.38 26.30
C PHE A 129 2.62 18.59 27.50
N MET A 130 3.89 18.15 27.39
CA MET A 130 4.91 18.41 28.42
C MET A 130 5.19 19.91 28.58
N ALA A 131 5.39 20.64 27.48
CA ALA A 131 5.63 22.08 27.52
C ALA A 131 4.45 22.84 28.15
N LYS A 132 3.21 22.52 27.75
CA LYS A 132 1.99 23.13 28.33
C LYS A 132 1.89 22.88 29.83
N ASN A 133 2.18 21.66 30.29
CA ASN A 133 2.15 21.33 31.72
C ASN A 133 3.26 22.04 32.50
N PHE A 134 4.46 22.15 31.93
CA PHE A 134 5.56 22.89 32.53
C PHE A 134 5.22 24.38 32.70
N PHE A 135 4.74 25.05 31.66
CA PHE A 135 4.34 26.47 31.74
C PHE A 135 3.18 26.70 32.72
N ARG A 136 2.20 25.78 32.78
CA ARG A 136 1.11 25.87 33.77
C ARG A 136 1.64 25.77 35.21
N HIS A 137 2.63 24.91 35.43
CA HIS A 137 3.22 24.71 36.75
C HIS A 137 4.17 25.86 37.15
N VAL A 138 4.88 26.46 36.19
CA VAL A 138 5.74 27.64 36.43
C VAL A 138 4.92 28.90 36.68
N ASN A 139 3.83 29.14 35.94
CA ASN A 139 2.97 30.30 36.16
C ASN A 139 2.10 30.20 37.42
N GLY A 140 1.75 28.97 37.85
CA GLY A 140 1.01 28.76 39.10
C GLY A 140 1.80 29.02 40.39
N ARG A 141 3.14 29.09 40.32
CA ARG A 141 4.02 29.40 41.48
C ARG A 141 4.39 30.89 41.60
N ARG A 142 3.91 31.75 40.70
CA ARG A 142 4.19 33.20 40.71
C ARG A 142 3.08 34.05 41.36
N THR A 143 2.03 33.41 41.88
CA THR A 143 0.84 34.07 42.45
C THR A 143 0.60 33.75 43.93
N GLU A 144 1.60 33.22 44.63
CA GLU A 144 1.60 33.06 46.09
C GLU A 144 2.63 33.99 46.73
#